data_AF-A0AAV5L8F5-F1
#
_entry.id   AF-A0AAV5L8F5-F1
#
_cell.length_a   1.000
_cell.length_b   1.000
_cell.length_c   1.000
_cell.angle_alpha   90.00
_cell.angle_beta   90.00
_cell.angle_gamma   90.00
#
_symmetry.space_group_name_H-M   'P 1'
#
loop_
_entity.id
_entity.type
_entity.pdbx_description
1 polymer ?
#
loop_
_entity_poly.entity_id
_entity_poly.type
_entity_poly.pdbx_seq_one_letter_code
_entity_poly.pdbx_strand_id
1 'polypeptide(L)'
;MLSSFNVCIFFKLQGVHPCDRRRSISEYRPLFPAMDFSLIENDRDVLWTPDVREKNEEVAARGLKFMNWLWTRKEKEIAIVTHSGFLYHTLSNFGNDCHPSIKSEICTHFANCELRSMVFVDRSMMGSDSAITNFPGKIPHGLGLPSDVADEKLPNGVTK
;
A
#
# COMPACT_ATOMS: atom_id res chain seq x y z
N MET A 1 11.93 -11.87 -8.54
CA MET A 1 11.58 -12.40 -7.20
C MET A 1 10.41 -11.55 -6.70
N LEU A 2 9.17 -11.95 -7.03
CA LEU A 2 7.98 -11.24 -6.59
C LEU A 2 7.72 -11.66 -5.14
N SER A 3 8.12 -10.84 -4.20
CA SER A 3 7.61 -10.92 -2.84
C SER A 3 6.09 -10.88 -2.91
N SER A 4 5.43 -11.88 -2.34
CA SER A 4 3.97 -11.91 -2.20
C SER A 4 3.53 -10.80 -1.24
N PHE A 5 3.43 -9.57 -1.76
CA PHE A 5 2.78 -8.47 -1.06
C PHE A 5 1.29 -8.76 -1.04
N ASN A 6 0.76 -9.13 0.13
CA ASN A 6 -0.64 -9.52 0.31
C ASN A 6 -1.63 -8.37 0.36
N VAL A 7 -1.31 -7.16 -0.11
CA VAL A 7 -2.27 -6.07 -0.10
C VAL A 7 -2.15 -5.22 -1.36
N CYS A 8 -3.25 -5.17 -2.12
CA CYS A 8 -3.45 -4.21 -3.18
C CYS A 8 -4.92 -3.80 -3.13
N ILE A 9 -5.22 -2.61 -2.61
CA ILE A 9 -6.61 -2.14 -2.49
C ILE A 9 -6.70 -0.70 -2.97
N PHE A 10 -7.33 -0.52 -4.14
CA PHE A 10 -7.60 0.77 -4.75
C PHE A 10 -8.84 1.41 -4.14
N PHE A 11 -8.64 2.54 -3.47
CA PHE A 11 -9.72 3.35 -2.95
C PHE A 11 -9.54 4.76 -3.50
N LYS A 12 -10.19 5.07 -4.61
CA LYS A 12 -10.34 6.47 -5.06
C LYS A 12 -11.50 7.12 -4.31
N LEU A 13 -11.66 8.44 -4.48
CA LEU A 13 -12.95 9.10 -4.29
C LEU A 13 -14.00 8.39 -5.15
N GLN A 14 -15.12 8.01 -4.54
CA GLN A 14 -16.15 7.26 -5.24
C GLN A 14 -17.21 8.16 -5.90
N GLY A 15 -17.81 7.63 -6.97
CA GLY A 15 -18.99 8.18 -7.63
C GLY A 15 -18.75 9.23 -8.73
N VAL A 16 -19.80 9.50 -9.51
CA VAL A 16 -19.86 10.39 -10.70
C VAL A 16 -18.98 9.94 -11.87
N HIS A 17 -17.68 9.81 -11.66
CA HIS A 17 -16.73 9.49 -12.71
C HIS A 17 -16.66 7.97 -12.94
N PRO A 18 -16.98 7.48 -14.15
CA PRO A 18 -16.94 6.04 -14.44
C PRO A 18 -15.55 5.43 -14.28
N CYS A 19 -14.48 6.22 -14.45
CA CYS A 19 -13.10 5.77 -14.25
C CYS A 19 -12.75 5.50 -12.78
N ASP A 20 -13.59 5.93 -11.84
CA ASP A 20 -13.39 5.70 -10.41
C ASP A 20 -14.09 4.40 -9.96
N ARG A 21 -14.93 3.83 -10.81
CA ARG A 21 -15.65 2.59 -10.55
C ARG A 21 -14.74 1.37 -10.72
N ARG A 22 -14.61 0.57 -9.68
CA ARG A 22 -13.92 -0.72 -9.75
C ARG A 22 -14.70 -1.72 -10.63
N ARG A 23 -13.98 -2.48 -11.47
CA ARG A 23 -14.54 -3.64 -12.18
C ARG A 23 -14.90 -4.77 -11.23
N SER A 24 -15.73 -5.71 -11.68
CA SER A 24 -16.12 -6.86 -10.87
C SER A 24 -14.92 -7.74 -10.49
N ILE A 25 -14.98 -8.43 -9.34
CA ILE A 25 -13.96 -9.41 -8.96
C ILE A 25 -13.92 -10.54 -10.00
N SER A 26 -15.09 -10.94 -10.49
CA SER A 26 -15.25 -11.96 -11.52
C SER A 26 -14.53 -11.62 -12.82
N GLU A 27 -14.44 -10.34 -13.19
CA GLU A 27 -13.63 -9.86 -14.30
C GLU A 27 -12.12 -9.82 -13.98
N TYR A 28 -11.74 -9.47 -12.74
CA TYR A 28 -10.33 -9.34 -12.37
C TYR A 28 -9.63 -10.67 -12.08
N ARG A 29 -10.32 -11.65 -11.49
CA ARG A 29 -9.76 -12.97 -11.17
C ARG A 29 -9.03 -13.64 -12.35
N PRO A 30 -9.61 -13.74 -13.55
CA PRO A 30 -8.92 -14.37 -14.69
C PRO A 30 -7.74 -13.52 -15.20
N LEU A 31 -7.77 -12.20 -15.03
CA LEU A 31 -6.70 -11.29 -15.47
C LEU A 31 -5.49 -11.32 -14.52
N PHE A 32 -5.74 -11.55 -13.23
CA PHE A 32 -4.73 -11.51 -12.17
C PHE A 32 -4.83 -12.76 -11.27
N PRO A 33 -4.50 -13.96 -11.79
CA PRO A 33 -4.67 -15.22 -11.07
C PRO A 33 -3.79 -15.35 -9.82
N ALA A 34 -2.71 -14.57 -9.73
CA ALA A 34 -1.81 -14.55 -8.57
C ALA A 34 -2.31 -13.65 -7.42
N MET A 35 -3.38 -12.88 -7.63
CA MET A 35 -3.91 -11.96 -6.63
C MET A 35 -4.98 -12.66 -5.78
N ASP A 36 -4.89 -12.48 -4.46
CA ASP A 36 -5.93 -12.94 -3.55
C ASP A 36 -7.05 -11.87 -3.44
N PHE A 37 -8.27 -12.28 -3.75
CA PHE A 37 -9.48 -11.46 -3.64
C PHE A 37 -10.38 -11.90 -2.47
N SER A 38 -9.93 -12.83 -1.62
CA SER A 38 -10.73 -13.43 -0.54
C SER A 38 -11.24 -12.43 0.49
N LEU A 39 -10.51 -11.33 0.69
CA LEU A 39 -10.84 -10.28 1.66
C LEU A 39 -11.82 -9.23 1.13
N ILE A 40 -12.23 -9.31 -0.14
CA ILE A 40 -13.20 -8.38 -0.72
C ILE A 40 -14.60 -9.01 -0.63
N GLU A 41 -15.48 -8.35 0.12
CA GLU A 41 -16.82 -8.85 0.41
C GLU A 41 -17.75 -8.87 -0.81
N ASN A 42 -17.65 -7.85 -1.67
CA ASN A 42 -18.61 -7.60 -2.75
C ASN A 42 -17.95 -7.74 -4.13
N ASP A 43 -18.55 -8.53 -5.02
CA ASP A 43 -18.06 -8.69 -6.40
C ASP A 43 -18.03 -7.35 -7.14
N ARG A 44 -19.13 -6.56 -7.06
CA ARG A 44 -19.27 -5.24 -7.67
C ARG A 44 -18.82 -4.11 -6.74
N ASP A 45 -18.54 -2.95 -7.33
CA ASP A 45 -18.32 -1.71 -6.58
C ASP A 45 -19.66 -1.18 -6.03
N VAL A 46 -19.87 -1.39 -4.73
CA VAL A 46 -21.09 -0.95 -4.02
C VAL A 46 -20.99 0.49 -3.49
N LEU A 47 -19.77 1.05 -3.43
CA LEU A 47 -19.54 2.40 -2.94
C LEU A 47 -19.65 3.44 -4.06
N TRP A 48 -19.47 3.02 -5.31
CA TRP A 48 -19.62 3.89 -6.46
C TRP A 48 -21.10 4.13 -6.81
N THR A 49 -21.50 5.39 -6.89
CA THR A 49 -22.83 5.81 -7.37
C THR A 49 -22.72 6.76 -8.57
N PRO A 50 -23.63 6.69 -9.55
CA PRO A 50 -23.54 7.50 -10.76
C PRO A 50 -23.79 9.00 -10.51
N ASP A 51 -24.64 9.35 -9.54
CA ASP A 51 -25.15 10.72 -9.39
C ASP A 51 -24.51 11.50 -8.24
N VAL A 52 -23.90 10.80 -7.27
CA VAL A 52 -23.37 11.41 -6.05
C VAL A 52 -21.88 11.18 -5.96
N ARG A 53 -21.14 12.26 -5.74
CA ARG A 53 -19.71 12.24 -5.45
C ARG A 53 -19.52 12.07 -3.94
N GLU A 54 -18.68 11.12 -3.55
CA GLU A 54 -18.28 10.94 -2.15
C GLU A 54 -17.60 12.22 -1.63
N LYS A 55 -18.00 12.67 -0.44
CA LYS A 55 -17.44 13.87 0.18
C LYS A 55 -16.07 13.60 0.77
N ASN A 56 -15.23 14.63 0.89
CA ASN A 56 -13.90 14.50 1.46
C ASN A 56 -13.92 13.96 2.89
N GLU A 57 -14.94 14.33 3.68
CA GLU A 57 -15.13 13.84 5.05
C GLU A 57 -15.48 12.35 5.08
N GLU A 58 -16.27 11.87 4.11
CA GLU A 58 -16.63 10.46 3.97
C GLU A 58 -15.42 9.62 3.55
N VAL A 59 -14.62 10.14 2.62
CA VAL A 59 -13.32 9.56 2.23
C VAL A 59 -12.40 9.43 3.43
N ALA A 60 -12.26 10.49 4.22
CA ALA A 60 -11.42 10.47 5.41
C ALA A 60 -11.93 9.48 6.46
N ALA A 61 -13.24 9.43 6.72
CA ALA A 61 -13.84 8.46 7.63
C ALA A 61 -13.61 7.00 7.18
N ARG A 62 -13.74 6.74 5.88
CA ARG A 62 -13.42 5.43 5.28
C ARG A 62 -11.93 5.11 5.36
N GLY A 63 -11.07 6.11 5.15
CA GLY A 63 -9.63 6.03 5.36
C GLY A 63 -9.26 5.62 6.77
N LEU A 64 -9.87 6.23 7.80
CA LEU A 64 -9.64 5.88 9.19
C LEU A 64 -10.10 4.45 9.53
N LYS A 65 -11.25 4.02 9.00
CA LYS A 65 -11.69 2.61 9.12
C LYS A 65 -10.69 1.65 8.49
N PHE A 66 -10.14 2.00 7.33
CA PHE A 66 -9.10 1.24 6.66
C PHE A 66 -7.82 1.17 7.50
N MET A 67 -7.36 2.29 8.08
CA MET A 67 -6.22 2.30 9.01
C MET A 67 -6.45 1.40 10.23
N ASN A 68 -7.65 1.46 10.84
CA ASN A 68 -8.01 0.57 11.96
C ASN A 68 -8.01 -0.90 11.55
N TRP A 69 -8.49 -1.22 10.35
CA TRP A 69 -8.42 -2.58 9.82
C TRP A 69 -6.98 -3.02 9.57
N LEU A 70 -6.10 -2.15 9.05
CA LEU A 70 -4.68 -2.44 8.87
C LEU A 70 -4.01 -2.83 10.19
N TRP A 71 -4.38 -2.21 11.31
CA TRP A 71 -3.87 -2.58 12.64
C TRP A 71 -4.24 -4.00 13.08
N THR A 72 -5.30 -4.59 12.54
CA THR A 72 -5.70 -5.97 12.84
C THR A 72 -4.93 -7.02 12.03
N ARG A 73 -4.10 -6.58 11.08
CA ARG A 73 -3.34 -7.46 10.20
C ARG A 73 -2.14 -8.06 10.93
N LYS A 74 -1.86 -9.32 10.63
CA LYS A 74 -0.70 -10.04 11.19
C LYS A 74 0.60 -9.72 10.45
N GLU A 75 0.50 -9.15 9.25
CA GLU A 75 1.62 -8.79 8.40
C GLU A 75 2.40 -7.60 8.99
N LYS A 76 3.73 -7.72 9.06
CA LYS A 76 4.62 -6.66 9.60
C LYS A 76 4.91 -5.57 8.57
N GLU A 77 4.96 -5.94 7.29
CA GLU A 77 5.27 -5.07 6.17
C GLU A 77 4.11 -5.14 5.19
N ILE A 78 3.45 -4.00 4.97
CA ILE A 78 2.27 -3.90 4.12
C ILE A 78 2.53 -2.82 3.08
N ALA A 79 2.44 -3.20 1.80
CA ALA A 79 2.42 -2.24 0.71
C ALA A 79 0.97 -1.79 0.44
N ILE A 80 0.75 -0.49 0.34
CA ILE A 80 -0.56 0.09 0.04
C ILE A 80 -0.45 0.80 -1.32
N VAL A 81 -1.20 0.32 -2.31
CA VAL A 81 -1.25 0.91 -3.66
C VAL A 81 -2.61 1.58 -3.84
N THR A 82 -2.63 2.90 -3.96
CA THR A 82 -3.87 3.69 -4.07
C THR A 82 -3.60 5.06 -4.72
N HIS A 83 -4.63 5.91 -4.78
CA HIS A 83 -4.54 7.26 -5.33
C HIS A 83 -4.10 8.29 -4.28
N SER A 84 -3.37 9.31 -4.75
CA SER A 84 -2.87 10.41 -3.92
C SER A 84 -3.97 11.16 -3.16
N GLY A 85 -5.15 11.36 -3.76
CA GLY A 85 -6.28 12.02 -3.09
C GLY A 85 -6.81 11.24 -1.88
N PHE A 86 -6.87 9.92 -1.97
CA PHE A 86 -7.31 9.07 -0.85
C PHE A 86 -6.31 9.10 0.30
N LEU A 87 -5.00 8.96 -0.01
CA LEU A 87 -3.95 9.08 1.01
C LEU A 87 -3.96 10.46 1.65
N TYR A 88 -4.09 11.52 0.84
CA TYR A 88 -4.14 12.88 1.35
C TYR A 88 -5.25 13.08 2.38
N HIS A 89 -6.51 12.74 2.06
CA HIS A 89 -7.63 12.90 3.00
C HIS A 89 -7.52 11.96 4.22
N THR A 90 -7.03 10.74 4.02
CA THR A 90 -6.85 9.77 5.11
C THR A 90 -5.76 10.21 6.08
N LEU A 91 -4.57 10.54 5.57
CA LEU A 91 -3.39 10.92 6.37
C LEU A 91 -3.53 12.32 6.96
N SER A 92 -4.30 13.21 6.32
CA SER A 92 -4.65 14.52 6.88
C SER A 92 -5.51 14.39 8.13
N ASN A 93 -6.33 13.35 8.23
CA ASN A 93 -7.18 13.10 9.40
C ASN A 93 -6.59 12.08 10.38
N PHE A 94 -5.49 11.42 10.01
CA PHE A 94 -4.77 10.45 10.83
C PHE A 94 -3.54 11.08 11.52
N GLY A 95 -3.15 10.61 12.71
CA GLY A 95 -1.87 11.03 13.31
C GLY A 95 -1.84 12.45 13.86
N ASN A 96 -2.92 12.91 14.51
CA ASN A 96 -2.91 14.16 15.27
C ASN A 96 -1.89 14.16 16.42
N ASP A 97 -1.45 12.97 16.84
CA ASP A 97 -0.44 12.76 17.88
C ASP A 97 1.01 12.74 17.33
N CYS A 98 1.20 12.97 16.03
CA CYS A 98 2.51 13.03 15.40
C CYS A 98 3.15 14.42 15.55
N HIS A 99 4.49 14.47 15.52
CA HIS A 99 5.22 15.73 15.48
C HIS A 99 4.79 16.55 14.24
N PRO A 100 4.63 17.89 14.34
CA PRO A 100 4.17 18.73 13.23
C PRO A 100 4.93 18.54 11.92
N SER A 101 6.25 18.28 11.98
CA SER A 101 7.07 18.00 10.80
C SER A 101 6.67 16.71 10.09
N ILE A 102 6.41 15.63 10.84
CA ILE A 102 5.93 14.34 10.30
C ILE A 102 4.54 14.54 9.71
N LYS A 103 3.68 15.28 10.43
CA LYS A 103 2.33 15.58 9.97
C LYS A 103 2.33 16.31 8.63
N SER A 104 3.18 17.33 8.49
CA SER A 104 3.36 18.07 7.24
C SER A 104 3.77 17.13 6.10
N GLU A 105 4.75 16.26 6.34
CA GLU A 105 5.26 15.33 5.34
C GLU A 105 4.18 14.35 4.86
N ILE A 106 3.51 13.64 5.78
CA ILE A 106 2.50 12.62 5.43
C ILE A 106 1.24 13.22 4.79
N CYS A 107 0.97 14.51 5.00
CA CYS A 107 -0.19 15.20 4.45
C CYS A 107 0.11 15.87 3.10
N THR A 108 1.29 15.68 2.50
CA THR A 108 1.54 16.14 1.14
C THR A 108 1.00 15.15 0.10
N HIS A 109 0.58 15.67 -1.06
CA HIS A 109 0.17 14.82 -2.17
C HIS A 109 1.34 13.98 -2.69
N PHE A 110 1.04 12.72 -2.96
CA PHE A 110 1.95 11.79 -3.62
C PHE A 110 1.95 12.05 -5.12
N ALA A 111 3.14 12.11 -5.71
CA ALA A 111 3.36 12.07 -7.15
C ALA A 111 3.05 10.67 -7.72
N ASN A 112 2.99 10.57 -9.05
CA ASN A 112 2.71 9.29 -9.71
C ASN A 112 3.81 8.27 -9.40
N CYS A 113 3.42 7.08 -8.94
CA CYS A 113 4.32 6.01 -8.49
C CYS A 113 5.28 6.42 -7.36
N GLU A 114 5.00 7.51 -6.63
CA GLU A 114 5.78 7.87 -5.45
C GLU A 114 5.59 6.83 -4.34
N LEU A 115 6.70 6.35 -3.79
CA LEU A 115 6.73 5.44 -2.66
C LEU A 115 7.17 6.19 -1.41
N ARG A 116 6.38 6.08 -0.33
CA ARG A 116 6.80 6.51 1.00
C ARG A 116 6.68 5.37 1.99
N SER A 117 7.75 5.14 2.72
CA SER A 117 7.78 4.17 3.81
C SER A 117 7.36 4.87 5.10
N MET A 118 6.39 4.30 5.81
CA MET A 118 5.90 4.81 7.08
C MET A 118 5.94 3.70 8.12
N VAL A 119 6.31 4.06 9.34
CA VAL A 119 6.30 3.14 10.49
C VAL A 119 5.15 3.55 11.40
N PHE A 120 4.19 2.65 11.56
CA PHE A 120 3.12 2.80 12.52
C PHE A 120 3.53 2.12 13.83
N VAL A 121 3.45 2.85 14.94
CA VAL A 121 3.82 2.35 16.26
C VAL A 121 2.58 2.26 17.13
N ASP A 122 2.24 1.05 17.55
CA ASP A 122 1.20 0.85 18.56
C ASP A 122 1.76 1.25 19.93
N ARG A 123 1.30 2.38 20.46
CA ARG A 123 1.71 2.85 21.79
C ARG A 123 0.99 2.12 22.93
N SER A 124 -0.02 1.31 22.63
CA SER A 124 -0.78 0.56 23.63
C SER A 124 -0.17 -0.80 23.99
N MET A 125 0.78 -1.31 23.19
CA MET A 125 1.39 -2.63 23.35
C MET A 125 2.89 -2.55 23.67
N MET A 126 3.23 -2.38 24.96
CA MET A 126 4.57 -2.68 25.51
C MET A 126 4.78 -4.20 25.72
N GLY A 127 4.24 -5.05 24.85
CA GLY A 127 4.26 -6.51 24.97
C GLY A 127 5.06 -7.17 23.85
N SER A 128 6.00 -8.04 24.21
CA SER A 128 6.93 -8.71 23.29
C SER A 128 6.24 -9.77 22.42
N ASP A 129 6.08 -9.50 21.13
CA ASP A 129 5.66 -10.53 20.16
C ASP A 129 6.85 -11.20 19.47
N SER A 130 6.95 -12.52 19.61
CA SER A 130 7.94 -13.34 18.91
C SER A 130 7.66 -13.34 17.40
N ALA A 131 8.70 -13.07 16.59
CA ALA A 131 8.58 -13.06 15.14
C ALA A 131 8.23 -14.46 14.59
N ILE A 132 6.99 -14.61 14.08
CA ILE A 132 6.61 -15.77 13.27
C ILE A 132 6.86 -15.40 11.81
N THR A 133 7.95 -15.91 11.23
CA THR A 133 8.15 -15.90 9.78
C THR A 133 7.65 -17.25 9.23
N ASN A 134 6.72 -17.23 8.28
CA ASN A 134 6.28 -18.43 7.56
C ASN A 134 7.22 -18.71 6.35
N PHE A 135 8.53 -18.64 6.57
CA PHE A 135 9.52 -18.83 5.51
C PHE A 135 10.17 -20.22 5.62
N PRO A 136 9.88 -21.16 4.71
CA PRO A 136 10.41 -22.53 4.80
C PRO A 136 11.82 -22.70 4.18
N GLY A 137 12.56 -21.64 3.85
CA GLY A 137 13.68 -21.76 2.90
C GLY A 137 14.98 -21.06 3.24
N LYS A 138 15.66 -21.43 4.33
CA LYS A 138 17.09 -21.17 4.67
C LYS A 138 17.64 -19.73 4.52
N ILE A 139 18.39 -19.28 5.53
CA ILE A 139 19.13 -18.02 5.51
C ILE A 139 20.17 -18.09 4.36
N PRO A 140 20.15 -17.16 3.38
CA PRO A 140 21.25 -17.05 2.42
C PRO A 140 22.50 -16.58 3.16
N HIS A 141 23.61 -17.31 3.06
CA HIS A 141 24.90 -16.81 3.50
C HIS A 141 25.37 -15.74 2.50
N GLY A 142 25.24 -14.47 2.88
CA GLY A 142 25.83 -13.35 2.14
C GLY A 142 25.37 -12.00 2.66
N LEU A 143 26.31 -11.09 2.93
CA LEU A 143 26.00 -9.68 3.17
C LEU A 143 25.34 -9.10 1.90
N GLY A 144 24.12 -8.58 2.03
CA GLY A 144 23.46 -7.86 0.95
C GLY A 144 24.21 -6.58 0.64
N LEU A 145 24.91 -6.54 -0.50
CA LEU A 145 25.54 -5.33 -1.01
C LEU A 145 24.51 -4.48 -1.78
N PRO A 146 24.60 -3.15 -1.69
CA PRO A 146 23.73 -2.24 -2.45
C PRO A 146 23.90 -2.40 -3.96
N SER A 147 22.82 -2.14 -4.70
CA SER A 147 22.73 -2.32 -6.16
C SER A 147 23.62 -1.40 -7.00
N ASP A 148 24.36 -0.48 -6.36
CA ASP A 148 25.13 0.58 -7.04
C ASP A 148 26.57 0.17 -7.39
N VAL A 149 26.93 -1.12 -7.20
CA VAL A 149 28.29 -1.65 -7.48
C VAL A 149 28.31 -2.56 -8.73
N ALA A 150 27.24 -2.57 -9.53
CA ALA A 150 27.16 -3.42 -10.73
C ALA A 150 27.72 -2.78 -12.02
N ASP A 151 28.32 -1.59 -11.92
CA ASP A 151 28.77 -0.84 -13.10
C ASP A 151 30.24 -0.42 -12.99
N GLU A 152 31.15 -1.39 -12.78
CA GLU A 152 32.55 -1.21 -13.19
C GLU A 152 33.20 -2.52 -13.63
N LYS A 153 33.64 -2.48 -14.91
CA LYS A 153 34.74 -3.23 -15.57
C LYS A 153 34.46 -4.65 -16.05
N LEU A 154 34.56 -4.79 -17.38
CA LEU A 154 35.63 -5.57 -18.04
C LEU A 154 36.02 -4.87 -19.38
N PRO A 155 37.22 -5.11 -19.94
CA PRO A 155 38.11 -4.07 -20.44
C PRO A 155 38.27 -4.02 -21.97
N ASN A 156 38.92 -2.93 -22.42
CA ASN A 156 39.36 -2.60 -23.77
C ASN A 156 40.09 -3.73 -24.54
N GLY A 157 39.87 -3.74 -25.87
CA GLY A 157 40.72 -4.33 -26.91
C GLY A 157 39.87 -5.08 -27.95
N VAL A 158 40.00 -4.92 -29.28
CA VAL A 158 41.10 -4.48 -30.14
C VAL A 158 40.54 -4.01 -31.50
N THR A 159 41.18 -3.00 -32.07
CA THR A 159 41.14 -2.50 -33.47
C THR A 159 41.02 -3.55 -34.57
N LYS A 160 40.17 -3.31 -35.58
CA LYS A 160 40.59 -2.77 -36.89
C LYS A 160 39.37 -2.35 -37.72
#